data_AF-A0A7S3QTK5-F1
#
_entry.id   AF-A0A7S3QTK5-F1
#
_cell.length_a   1.000
_cell.length_b   1.000
_cell.length_c   1.000
_cell.angle_alpha   90.00
_cell.angle_beta   90.00
_cell.angle_gamma   90.00
#
_symmetry.space_group_name_H-M   'P 1'
#
loop_
_entity.id
_entity.type
_entity.pdbx_description
1 polymer ?
#
loop_
_entity_poly.entity_id
_entity_poly.type
_entity_poly.pdbx_seq_one_letter_code
_entity_poly.pdbx_strand_id
1 'polypeptide(L)'
;MATLDKKNCKYAACYCEENVYHLCATLVESGQAKDLDKLFVIFISNPNKKVPLFRQQASTAAEGLVVWDYHVLLVQLESDAAASKGPQPQALVWDLDTTLPFPCEGTQYAKEALQATTLLLPPDFARFYRVVPALLYLEYFCSDRSHMKVPPWRPRAPHGFNSDSSKSESESGGGCDEETGGYSWSSPPPPWPPIQPKNSCGVPQHNLPCYWSLDPSLCCGTQALQETLQGRVQGGANSMLQHLGKPSEGQSEQKGPFDDFNCQRKQAEQSGHGHQDFRESRYGLVVSELDFLRFVLRLHL
;
A
#
# COMPACT_ATOMS: atom_id res chain seq x y z
N MET A 1 -13.23 6.13 21.44
CA MET A 1 -12.69 7.09 20.46
C MET A 1 -13.56 7.01 19.22
N ALA A 2 -13.87 8.15 18.59
CA ALA A 2 -14.61 8.16 17.33
C ALA A 2 -13.74 7.57 16.21
N THR A 3 -14.33 6.80 15.30
CA THR A 3 -13.66 6.27 14.10
C THR A 3 -13.19 7.42 13.19
N LEU A 4 -12.04 7.27 12.53
CA LEU A 4 -11.48 8.28 11.63
C LEU A 4 -12.45 8.57 10.47
N ASP A 5 -12.83 9.84 10.30
CA ASP A 5 -13.64 10.29 9.16
C ASP A 5 -12.78 10.36 7.89
N LYS A 6 -13.29 9.79 6.79
CA LYS A 6 -12.68 9.83 5.46
C LYS A 6 -12.27 11.25 5.04
N LYS A 7 -13.06 12.27 5.38
CA LYS A 7 -12.81 13.67 5.03
C LYS A 7 -11.59 14.27 5.72
N ASN A 8 -11.16 13.69 6.83
CA ASN A 8 -9.99 14.15 7.59
C ASN A 8 -8.71 13.43 7.18
N CYS A 9 -8.78 12.50 6.20
CA CYS A 9 -7.62 11.82 5.68
C CYS A 9 -6.89 12.69 4.65
N LYS A 10 -5.55 12.65 4.65
CA LYS A 10 -4.76 13.21 3.55
C LYS A 10 -5.11 12.44 2.27
N TYR A 11 -5.41 13.18 1.21
CA TYR A 11 -5.85 12.60 -0.05
C TYR A 11 -5.37 13.42 -1.24
N ALA A 12 -4.85 12.73 -2.25
CA ALA A 12 -4.55 13.24 -3.57
C ALA A 12 -4.96 12.18 -4.61
N ALA A 13 -5.76 12.57 -5.61
CA ALA A 13 -6.25 11.65 -6.63
C ALA A 13 -5.09 11.08 -7.45
N CYS A 14 -5.13 9.77 -7.73
CA CYS A 14 -4.07 9.01 -8.43
C CYS A 14 -2.76 8.82 -7.64
N TYR A 15 -2.75 9.09 -6.34
CA TYR A 15 -1.62 8.80 -5.44
C TYR A 15 -2.08 7.89 -4.27
N CYS A 16 -2.81 6.82 -4.60
CA CYS A 16 -3.40 5.91 -3.61
C CYS A 16 -2.35 5.28 -2.68
N GLU A 17 -1.12 5.05 -3.17
CA GLU A 17 0.04 4.59 -2.42
C GLU A 17 0.44 5.56 -1.30
N GLU A 18 0.42 6.87 -1.55
CA GLU A 18 0.72 7.88 -0.54
C GLU A 18 -0.48 8.13 0.38
N ASN A 19 -1.69 8.12 -0.17
CA ASN A 19 -2.91 8.27 0.61
C ASN A 19 -3.01 7.17 1.69
N VAL A 20 -2.75 5.92 1.31
CA VAL A 20 -2.73 4.78 2.24
C VAL A 20 -1.54 4.84 3.21
N TYR A 21 -0.38 5.37 2.79
CA TYR A 21 0.74 5.61 3.72
C TYR A 21 0.33 6.54 4.87
N HIS A 22 -0.26 7.69 4.56
CA HIS A 22 -0.69 8.65 5.58
C HIS A 22 -1.87 8.15 6.42
N LEU A 23 -2.81 7.43 5.80
CA LEU A 23 -3.90 6.78 6.52
C LEU A 23 -3.35 5.76 7.53
N CYS A 24 -2.42 4.92 7.09
CA CYS A 24 -1.74 3.94 7.93
C CYS A 24 -1.04 4.63 9.12
N ALA A 25 -0.22 5.66 8.86
CA ALA A 25 0.45 6.42 9.90
C ALA A 25 -0.55 7.01 10.91
N THR A 26 -1.65 7.60 10.41
CA THR A 26 -2.70 8.22 11.24
C THR A 26 -3.37 7.19 12.16
N LEU A 27 -3.70 6.00 11.66
CA LEU A 27 -4.32 4.93 12.46
C LEU A 27 -3.37 4.39 13.54
N VAL A 28 -2.08 4.31 13.24
CA VAL A 28 -1.03 3.89 14.19
C VAL A 28 -0.84 4.95 15.27
N GLU A 29 -0.63 6.21 14.89
CA GLU A 29 -0.37 7.32 15.82
C GLU A 29 -1.57 7.63 16.73
N SER A 30 -2.79 7.49 16.22
CA SER A 30 -4.01 7.70 17.00
C SER A 30 -4.36 6.52 17.93
N GLY A 31 -3.67 5.39 17.82
CA GLY A 31 -3.96 4.16 18.56
C GLY A 31 -5.25 3.44 18.13
N GLN A 32 -5.85 3.81 16.99
CA GLN A 32 -7.00 3.11 16.42
C GLN A 32 -6.61 1.74 15.84
N ALA A 33 -5.39 1.61 15.33
CA ALA A 33 -4.77 0.33 15.02
C ALA A 33 -4.25 -0.33 16.31
N LYS A 34 -5.14 -0.97 17.07
CA LYS A 34 -4.81 -1.62 18.36
C LYS A 34 -3.76 -2.73 18.25
N ASP A 35 -3.76 -3.43 17.12
CA ASP A 35 -2.89 -4.56 16.86
C ASP A 35 -2.20 -4.34 15.51
N LEU A 36 -0.95 -3.89 15.58
CA LEU A 36 -0.19 -3.45 14.40
C LEU A 36 0.14 -4.63 13.48
N ASP A 37 0.25 -5.83 14.04
CA ASP A 37 0.47 -7.08 13.29
C ASP A 37 -0.78 -7.51 12.51
N LYS A 38 -1.91 -6.84 12.73
CA LYS A 38 -3.17 -7.04 12.02
C LYS A 38 -3.48 -5.95 11.00
N LEU A 39 -2.53 -5.08 10.70
CA LEU A 39 -2.70 -3.99 9.74
C LEU A 39 -1.85 -4.24 8.48
N PHE A 40 -2.48 -4.19 7.31
CA PHE A 40 -1.85 -4.56 6.04
C PHE A 40 -2.17 -3.57 4.94
N VAL A 41 -1.17 -3.19 4.18
CA VAL A 41 -1.29 -2.43 2.94
C VAL A 41 -1.37 -3.42 1.78
N ILE A 42 -2.39 -3.27 0.94
CA ILE A 42 -2.66 -4.17 -0.17
C ILE A 42 -2.49 -3.41 -1.47
N PHE A 43 -1.57 -3.87 -2.31
CA PHE A 43 -1.46 -3.42 -3.69
C PHE A 43 -2.22 -4.39 -4.59
N ILE A 44 -3.11 -3.85 -5.43
CA ILE A 44 -3.90 -4.61 -6.40
C ILE A 44 -3.38 -4.22 -7.78
N SER A 45 -2.86 -5.18 -8.55
CA SER A 45 -2.45 -4.95 -9.94
C SER A 45 -2.47 -6.27 -10.72
N ASN A 46 -2.07 -6.21 -11.99
CA ASN A 46 -1.86 -7.38 -12.84
C ASN A 46 -0.79 -7.09 -13.91
N PRO A 47 -0.31 -8.11 -14.65
CA PRO A 47 0.74 -7.90 -15.65
C PRO A 47 0.35 -6.89 -16.74
N ASN A 48 -0.95 -6.77 -17.02
CA ASN A 48 -1.50 -5.88 -18.02
C ASN A 48 -1.80 -4.48 -17.51
N LYS A 49 -1.62 -4.21 -16.21
CA LYS A 49 -2.01 -2.96 -15.55
C LYS A 49 -3.46 -2.56 -15.86
N LYS A 50 -4.37 -3.51 -15.68
CA LYS A 50 -5.81 -3.36 -15.93
C LYS A 50 -6.61 -4.11 -14.87
N VAL A 51 -6.79 -3.52 -13.69
CA VAL A 51 -7.56 -4.11 -12.59
C VAL A 51 -8.87 -3.35 -12.38
N PRO A 52 -10.03 -3.99 -12.68
CA PRO A 52 -11.33 -3.35 -12.49
C PRO A 52 -11.74 -3.37 -11.01
N LEU A 53 -12.16 -2.21 -10.52
CA LEU A 53 -12.81 -2.01 -9.22
C LEU A 53 -14.10 -1.22 -9.40
N PHE A 54 -15.16 -1.66 -8.73
CA PHE A 54 -16.46 -0.98 -8.70
C PHE A 54 -16.57 -0.09 -7.46
N ARG A 55 -17.63 0.72 -7.40
CA ARG A 55 -17.88 1.65 -6.30
C ARG A 55 -16.70 2.61 -6.08
N GLN A 56 -16.14 3.16 -7.16
CA GLN A 56 -15.00 4.08 -7.11
C GLN A 56 -15.46 5.50 -7.45
N GLN A 57 -15.01 6.48 -6.66
CA GLN A 57 -15.42 7.88 -6.76
C GLN A 57 -14.95 8.58 -8.04
N ALA A 58 -13.92 8.03 -8.71
CA ALA A 58 -13.40 8.57 -9.97
C ALA A 58 -14.29 8.22 -11.18
N SER A 59 -15.25 7.31 -11.03
CA SER A 59 -16.17 6.91 -12.11
C SER A 59 -17.43 7.77 -12.13
N THR A 60 -17.90 8.11 -13.32
CA THR A 60 -19.22 8.72 -13.55
C THR A 60 -20.33 7.70 -13.84
N ALA A 61 -19.96 6.43 -14.10
CA ALA A 61 -20.93 5.35 -14.29
C ALA A 61 -21.64 4.98 -12.97
N ALA A 62 -22.87 4.49 -13.07
CA ALA A 62 -23.74 4.22 -11.92
C ALA A 62 -23.17 3.14 -10.98
N GLU A 63 -22.49 2.14 -11.53
CA GLU A 63 -21.81 1.08 -10.80
C GLU A 63 -20.44 1.51 -10.22
N GLY A 64 -19.94 2.68 -10.63
CA GLY A 64 -18.66 3.20 -10.15
C GLY A 64 -17.45 2.40 -10.65
N LEU A 65 -17.48 1.87 -11.87
CA LEU A 65 -16.38 1.06 -12.43
C LEU A 65 -15.19 1.94 -12.84
N VAL A 66 -14.01 1.62 -12.30
CA VAL A 66 -12.72 2.16 -12.74
C VAL A 66 -11.77 1.00 -13.04
N VAL A 67 -11.02 1.11 -14.14
CA VAL A 67 -9.95 0.17 -14.49
C VAL A 67 -8.62 0.84 -14.17
N TRP A 68 -7.99 0.41 -13.08
CA TRP A 68 -6.72 0.96 -12.61
C TRP A 68 -5.52 0.23 -13.22
N ASP A 69 -4.39 0.91 -13.31
CA ASP A 69 -3.09 0.26 -13.53
C ASP A 69 -2.62 -0.48 -12.26
N TYR A 70 -2.81 0.15 -11.11
CA TYR A 70 -2.78 -0.46 -9.79
C TYR A 70 -3.66 0.34 -8.84
N HIS A 71 -4.10 -0.27 -7.74
CA HIS A 71 -4.79 0.42 -6.66
C HIS A 71 -4.22 -0.01 -5.31
N VAL A 72 -4.27 0.86 -4.31
CA VAL A 72 -3.78 0.60 -2.96
C VAL A 72 -4.88 0.83 -1.94
N LEU A 73 -5.06 -0.14 -1.04
CA LEU A 73 -5.99 -0.06 0.08
C LEU A 73 -5.34 -0.57 1.37
N LEU A 74 -5.95 -0.26 2.51
CA LEU A 74 -5.54 -0.79 3.80
C LEU A 74 -6.55 -1.83 4.30
N VAL A 75 -6.07 -2.94 4.86
CA VAL A 75 -6.88 -3.96 5.52
C VAL A 75 -6.48 -4.04 6.98
N GLN A 76 -7.46 -3.90 7.87
CA GLN A 76 -7.31 -4.13 9.29
C GLN A 76 -8.07 -5.39 9.67
N LEU A 77 -7.37 -6.39 10.19
CA LEU A 77 -7.99 -7.60 10.71
C LEU A 77 -8.39 -7.40 12.16
N GLU A 78 -9.60 -7.80 12.54
CA GLU A 78 -9.99 -7.81 13.93
C GLU A 78 -9.40 -9.02 14.69
N SER A 79 -9.24 -8.85 16.01
CA SER A 79 -8.74 -9.91 16.89
C SER A 79 -9.76 -11.03 17.06
N ASP A 80 -9.30 -12.28 17.10
CA ASP A 80 -10.14 -13.46 17.36
C ASP A 80 -10.87 -13.39 18.72
N ALA A 81 -10.31 -12.67 19.69
CA ALA A 81 -10.94 -12.46 21.00
C ALA A 81 -12.27 -11.68 20.90
N ALA A 82 -12.44 -10.81 19.90
CA ALA A 82 -13.73 -10.15 19.65
C ALA A 82 -14.77 -11.13 19.08
N ALA A 83 -14.33 -12.13 18.32
CA ALA A 83 -15.18 -13.20 17.77
C ALA A 83 -15.70 -14.18 18.85
N SER A 84 -15.08 -14.20 20.04
CA SER A 84 -15.59 -14.99 21.17
C SER A 84 -16.90 -14.45 21.79
N LYS A 85 -17.39 -13.29 21.31
CA LYS A 85 -18.62 -12.63 21.81
C LYS A 85 -19.65 -12.26 20.72
N GLY A 86 -19.47 -12.69 19.47
CA GLY A 86 -20.32 -12.29 18.34
C GLY A 86 -20.02 -13.05 17.04
N PRO A 87 -20.61 -12.65 15.89
CA PRO A 87 -20.32 -13.31 14.61
C PRO A 87 -18.83 -13.21 14.24
N GLN A 88 -18.39 -14.10 13.34
CA GLN A 88 -17.01 -14.37 12.91
C GLN A 88 -16.07 -13.15 12.87
N PRO A 89 -14.76 -13.32 13.12
CA PRO A 89 -13.80 -12.21 13.12
C PRO A 89 -13.87 -11.44 11.80
N GLN A 90 -14.00 -10.12 11.89
CA GLN A 90 -14.21 -9.25 10.73
C GLN A 90 -12.88 -8.69 10.21
N ALA A 91 -12.89 -8.28 8.94
CA ALA A 91 -11.83 -7.47 8.36
C ALA A 91 -12.44 -6.13 7.92
N LEU A 92 -11.74 -5.04 8.20
CA LEU A 92 -12.11 -3.70 7.77
C LEU A 92 -11.22 -3.27 6.62
N VAL A 93 -11.83 -2.88 5.51
CA VAL A 93 -11.17 -2.33 4.33
C VAL A 93 -11.27 -0.82 4.36
N TRP A 94 -10.12 -0.16 4.31
CA TRP A 94 -10.03 1.29 4.21
C TRP A 94 -9.54 1.66 2.81
N ASP A 95 -10.48 2.12 1.99
CA ASP A 95 -10.24 2.57 0.62
C ASP A 95 -10.67 4.05 0.50
N LEU A 96 -9.70 4.93 0.25
CA LEU A 96 -9.97 6.36 0.12
C LEU A 96 -10.65 6.71 -1.22
N ASP A 97 -10.69 5.79 -2.18
CA ASP A 97 -11.35 5.96 -3.46
C ASP A 97 -12.71 5.28 -3.56
N THR A 98 -13.10 4.45 -2.58
CA THR A 98 -14.43 3.81 -2.61
C THR A 98 -15.58 4.76 -2.26
N THR A 99 -16.75 4.53 -2.87
CA THR A 99 -18.04 5.14 -2.48
C THR A 99 -18.78 4.31 -1.43
N LEU A 100 -18.24 3.16 -1.02
CA LEU A 100 -18.74 2.34 0.09
C LEU A 100 -18.46 3.03 1.45
N PRO A 101 -19.02 2.52 2.58
CA PRO A 101 -18.69 3.00 3.91
C PRO A 101 -17.18 3.02 4.19
N PHE A 102 -16.75 3.89 5.11
CA PHE A 102 -15.33 4.04 5.46
C PHE A 102 -15.15 3.98 6.99
N PRO A 103 -14.48 2.95 7.54
CA PRO A 103 -14.06 1.73 6.84
C PRO A 103 -15.26 0.90 6.32
N CYS A 104 -15.00 0.03 5.35
CA CYS A 104 -15.96 -0.91 4.79
C CYS A 104 -15.74 -2.31 5.37
N GLU A 105 -16.81 -3.04 5.68
CA GLU A 105 -16.72 -4.47 6.00
C GLU A 105 -16.14 -5.26 4.83
N GLY A 106 -15.18 -6.15 5.11
CA GLY A 106 -14.48 -6.93 4.09
C GLY A 106 -15.41 -7.75 3.20
N THR A 107 -16.46 -8.32 3.78
CA THR A 107 -17.51 -9.04 3.04
C THR A 107 -18.27 -8.11 2.08
N GLN A 108 -18.57 -6.89 2.51
CA GLN A 108 -19.24 -5.91 1.65
C GLN A 108 -18.31 -5.44 0.53
N TYR A 109 -17.05 -5.13 0.85
CA TYR A 109 -16.06 -4.71 -0.15
C TYR A 109 -15.82 -5.81 -1.21
N ALA A 110 -15.66 -7.07 -0.79
CA ALA A 110 -15.50 -8.20 -1.70
C ALA A 110 -16.72 -8.40 -2.63
N LYS A 111 -17.93 -8.22 -2.09
CA LYS A 111 -19.15 -8.37 -2.86
C LYS A 111 -19.41 -7.21 -3.81
N GLU A 112 -19.18 -5.97 -3.38
CA GLU A 112 -19.63 -4.79 -4.13
C GLU A 112 -18.52 -4.11 -4.93
N ALA A 113 -17.33 -3.95 -4.36
CA ALA A 113 -16.20 -3.29 -5.03
C ALA A 113 -15.42 -4.29 -5.90
N LEU A 114 -15.19 -5.52 -5.39
CA LEU A 114 -14.53 -6.56 -6.17
C LEU A 114 -15.51 -7.34 -7.05
N GLN A 115 -16.80 -7.40 -6.69
CA GLN A 115 -17.79 -8.26 -7.36
C GLN A 115 -17.35 -9.74 -7.45
N ALA A 116 -16.59 -10.20 -6.46
CA ALA A 116 -15.90 -11.48 -6.48
C ALA A 116 -16.83 -12.71 -6.58
N THR A 117 -18.10 -12.56 -6.19
CA THR A 117 -19.10 -13.63 -6.25
C THR A 117 -19.93 -13.64 -7.52
N THR A 118 -19.90 -12.56 -8.31
CA THR A 118 -20.83 -12.35 -9.43
C THR A 118 -20.13 -12.18 -10.78
N LEU A 119 -18.87 -11.74 -10.79
CA LEU A 119 -18.15 -11.41 -12.00
C LEU A 119 -16.98 -12.37 -12.22
N LEU A 120 -17.01 -13.11 -13.34
CA LEU A 120 -15.85 -13.83 -13.84
C LEU A 120 -15.05 -12.90 -14.75
N LEU A 121 -13.87 -12.46 -14.29
CA LEU A 121 -13.01 -11.58 -15.06
C LEU A 121 -12.26 -12.37 -16.15
N PRO A 122 -12.15 -11.82 -17.37
CA PRO A 122 -11.21 -12.36 -18.35
C PRO A 122 -9.78 -12.35 -17.80
N PRO A 123 -8.88 -13.25 -18.26
CA PRO A 123 -7.51 -13.34 -17.75
C PRO A 123 -6.76 -11.99 -17.77
N ASP A 124 -7.03 -11.15 -18.78
CA ASP A 124 -6.38 -9.86 -18.92
C ASP A 124 -6.72 -8.85 -17.82
N PHE A 125 -7.84 -9.07 -17.12
CA PHE A 125 -8.36 -8.25 -16.04
C PHE A 125 -8.25 -8.93 -14.67
N ALA A 126 -7.71 -10.15 -14.61
CA ALA A 126 -7.54 -10.88 -13.35
C ALA A 126 -6.75 -10.03 -12.35
N ARG A 127 -7.16 -10.06 -11.08
CA ARG A 127 -6.55 -9.26 -10.01
C ARG A 127 -5.57 -10.10 -9.21
N PHE A 128 -4.41 -9.51 -8.94
CA PHE A 128 -3.41 -10.05 -8.03
C PHE A 128 -3.15 -9.06 -6.91
N TYR A 129 -2.83 -9.59 -5.74
CA TYR A 129 -2.79 -8.82 -4.51
C TYR A 129 -1.42 -9.02 -3.86
N ARG A 130 -0.68 -7.94 -3.62
CA ARG A 130 0.48 -7.99 -2.73
C ARG A 130 0.04 -7.54 -1.35
N VAL A 131 0.28 -8.40 -0.36
CA VAL A 131 -0.04 -8.13 1.05
C VAL A 131 1.22 -7.71 1.79
N VAL A 132 1.26 -6.47 2.29
CA VAL A 132 2.42 -5.89 2.99
C VAL A 132 2.03 -5.51 4.42
N PRO A 133 2.74 -5.99 5.45
CA PRO A 133 2.56 -5.48 6.81
C PRO A 133 2.71 -3.96 6.88
N ALA A 134 1.78 -3.29 7.56
CA ALA A 134 1.73 -1.84 7.68
C ALA A 134 3.04 -1.23 8.21
N LEU A 135 3.64 -1.85 9.23
CA LEU A 135 4.90 -1.38 9.81
C LEU A 135 6.05 -1.43 8.81
N LEU A 136 6.08 -2.46 7.97
CA LEU A 136 7.05 -2.55 6.88
C LEU A 136 6.83 -1.48 5.82
N TYR A 137 5.58 -1.21 5.49
CA TYR A 137 5.26 -0.14 4.56
C TYR A 137 5.72 1.22 5.09
N LEU A 138 5.40 1.55 6.34
CA LEU A 138 5.80 2.82 6.97
C LEU A 138 7.31 3.00 7.09
N GLU A 139 8.06 1.91 7.28
CA GLU A 139 9.51 1.95 7.47
C GLU A 139 10.28 2.10 6.14
N TYR A 140 9.83 1.42 5.09
CA TYR A 140 10.64 1.20 3.89
C TYR A 140 10.06 1.77 2.59
N PHE A 141 8.77 2.10 2.54
CA PHE A 141 8.18 2.65 1.32
C PHE A 141 8.79 4.02 0.97
N CYS A 142 9.08 4.23 -0.31
CA CYS A 142 9.50 5.53 -0.82
C CYS A 142 9.06 5.76 -2.27
N SER A 143 8.67 7.00 -2.56
CA SER A 143 8.25 7.44 -3.89
C SER A 143 8.70 8.85 -4.12
N ASP A 144 9.56 9.05 -5.13
CA ASP A 144 9.91 10.35 -5.68
C ASP A 144 8.88 10.91 -6.69
N ARG A 145 7.76 10.18 -6.88
CA ARG A 145 6.66 10.49 -7.82
C ARG A 145 7.08 10.56 -9.30
N SER A 146 8.28 10.13 -9.66
CA SER A 146 8.78 10.18 -11.04
C SER A 146 7.87 9.46 -12.05
N HIS A 147 7.17 8.41 -11.61
CA HIS A 147 6.20 7.67 -12.43
C HIS A 147 4.99 8.51 -12.89
N MET A 148 4.70 9.63 -12.22
CA MET A 148 3.61 10.55 -12.58
C MET A 148 4.08 11.70 -13.49
N LYS A 149 5.38 11.77 -13.81
CA LYS A 149 5.92 12.76 -14.74
C LYS A 149 5.66 12.31 -16.18
N VAL A 150 4.97 13.16 -16.92
CA VAL A 150 4.71 13.00 -18.35
C VAL A 150 5.83 13.71 -19.12
N PRO A 151 6.53 13.00 -20.03
CA PRO A 151 7.50 13.62 -20.89
C PRO A 151 6.86 14.68 -21.80
N PRO A 152 7.56 15.78 -22.13
CA PRO A 152 7.01 16.89 -22.91
C PRO A 152 6.43 16.49 -24.27
N TRP A 153 6.88 15.37 -24.85
CA TRP A 153 6.44 14.89 -26.16
C TRP A 153 5.21 13.97 -26.14
N ARG A 154 4.69 13.58 -24.97
CA ARG A 154 3.43 12.82 -24.88
C ARG A 154 2.26 13.81 -24.82
N PRO A 155 1.33 13.82 -25.81
CA PRO A 155 0.13 14.64 -25.72
C PRO A 155 -0.65 14.27 -24.45
N ARG A 156 -1.18 15.27 -23.74
CA ARG A 156 -2.14 15.03 -22.65
C ARG A 156 -3.29 14.18 -23.22
N ALA A 157 -3.63 13.09 -22.53
CA ALA A 157 -4.91 12.45 -22.78
C ALA A 157 -5.98 13.53 -22.56
N PRO A 158 -6.93 13.73 -23.49
CA PRO A 158 -7.97 14.72 -23.29
C PRO A 158 -8.70 14.35 -22.00
N HIS A 159 -8.62 15.24 -21.00
CA HIS A 159 -9.60 15.25 -19.92
C HIS A 159 -10.98 15.22 -20.58
N GLY A 160 -11.86 14.38 -20.03
CA GLY A 160 -13.12 13.95 -20.64
C GLY A 160 -13.80 15.01 -21.50
N PHE A 161 -14.27 14.56 -22.66
CA PHE A 161 -15.15 15.24 -23.61
C PHE A 161 -16.13 16.19 -22.89
N ASN A 162 -15.78 17.47 -22.76
CA ASN A 162 -16.74 18.53 -22.51
C ASN A 162 -17.12 19.08 -23.88
N SER A 163 -18.20 18.55 -24.45
CA SER A 163 -18.90 19.22 -25.52
C SER A 163 -19.62 20.42 -24.92
N ASP A 164 -18.95 21.56 -24.85
CA ASP A 164 -19.67 22.82 -24.98
C ASP A 164 -18.84 23.81 -25.80
N SER A 165 -19.28 23.95 -27.05
CA SER A 165 -18.82 24.93 -28.01
C SER A 165 -19.33 26.29 -27.59
N SER A 166 -18.46 27.18 -27.10
CA SER A 166 -18.43 28.58 -27.54
C SER A 166 -17.34 29.42 -26.85
N LYS A 167 -16.73 30.27 -27.68
CA LYS A 167 -16.01 31.53 -27.39
C LYS A 167 -14.47 31.51 -27.26
N SER A 168 -13.91 31.84 -28.42
CA SER A 168 -13.02 32.98 -28.70
C SER A 168 -11.61 33.00 -28.11
N GLU A 169 -10.67 32.96 -29.04
CA GLU A 169 -9.25 33.31 -28.97
C GLU A 169 -9.02 34.73 -28.42
N SER A 170 -8.03 34.85 -27.53
CA SER A 170 -7.18 36.04 -27.44
C SER A 170 -5.82 35.62 -26.87
N GLU A 171 -4.79 35.61 -27.73
CA GLU A 171 -3.38 35.51 -27.33
C GLU A 171 -2.97 36.74 -26.51
N SER A 172 -2.17 36.53 -25.46
CA SER A 172 -1.03 37.39 -25.12
C SER A 172 -0.34 36.92 -23.82
N GLY A 173 1.00 36.93 -23.84
CA GLY A 173 1.81 37.08 -22.63
C GLY A 173 2.57 35.82 -22.19
N GLY A 174 3.73 35.61 -22.79
CA GLY A 174 4.72 34.67 -22.30
C GLY A 174 5.32 35.11 -20.96
N GLY A 175 5.30 34.19 -19.99
CA GLY A 175 6.18 34.16 -18.84
C GLY A 175 7.00 32.88 -18.94
N CYS A 176 8.30 33.02 -19.18
CA CYS A 176 9.25 31.92 -19.07
C CYS A 176 9.62 31.78 -17.61
N ASP A 177 8.88 30.94 -16.87
CA ASP A 177 9.32 30.49 -15.55
C ASP A 177 10.41 29.43 -15.75
N GLU A 178 11.63 29.92 -15.75
CA GLU A 178 12.87 29.17 -15.82
C GLU A 178 13.16 28.55 -14.45
N GLU A 179 12.59 27.37 -14.15
CA GLU A 179 13.17 26.41 -13.16
C GLU A 179 12.57 24.99 -13.12
N THR A 180 11.76 24.57 -14.09
CA THR A 180 11.32 23.17 -14.17
C THR A 180 11.68 22.57 -15.52
N GLY A 181 12.62 21.63 -15.55
CA GLY A 181 12.88 20.82 -16.75
C GLY A 181 11.53 20.30 -17.27
N GLY A 182 11.19 20.63 -18.53
CA GLY A 182 9.82 20.73 -19.07
C GLY A 182 8.94 19.47 -19.05
N TYR A 183 8.71 18.89 -17.88
CA TYR A 183 7.80 17.80 -17.63
C TYR A 183 6.46 18.34 -17.12
N SER A 184 5.36 17.72 -17.53
CA SER A 184 4.04 17.94 -16.94
C SER A 184 3.65 16.76 -16.06
N TRP A 185 2.75 16.95 -15.10
CA TRP A 185 2.24 15.86 -14.27
C TRP A 185 1.01 15.21 -14.90
N SER A 186 0.89 13.88 -14.83
CA SER A 186 -0.32 13.16 -15.28
C SER A 186 -1.52 13.49 -14.39
N SER A 187 -1.27 13.67 -13.09
CA SER A 187 -2.20 14.21 -12.09
C SER A 187 -1.43 15.14 -11.13
N PRO A 188 -2.04 16.24 -10.64
CA PRO A 188 -1.38 17.17 -9.73
C PRO A 188 -0.76 16.45 -8.54
N PRO A 189 0.54 16.67 -8.22
CA PRO A 189 1.20 15.97 -7.13
C PRO A 189 0.61 16.37 -5.78
N PRO A 190 0.67 15.49 -4.77
CA PRO A 190 0.23 15.82 -3.43
C PRO A 190 0.99 17.02 -2.85
N PRO A 191 0.35 17.85 -2.01
CA PRO A 191 0.96 19.06 -1.44
C PRO A 191 2.00 18.77 -0.35
N TRP A 192 2.10 17.53 0.14
CA TRP A 192 3.13 17.12 1.09
C TRP A 192 4.41 16.65 0.39
N PRO A 193 5.57 16.66 1.07
CA PRO A 193 6.83 16.18 0.50
C PRO A 193 6.75 14.71 0.05
N PRO A 194 7.54 14.31 -0.97
CA PRO A 194 7.67 12.91 -1.37
C PRO A 194 8.09 12.03 -0.18
N ILE A 195 7.52 10.83 -0.08
CA ILE A 195 7.82 9.91 1.02
C ILE A 195 9.21 9.32 0.84
N GLN A 196 10.04 9.44 1.88
CA GLN A 196 11.39 8.88 1.96
C GLN A 196 11.46 7.81 3.05
N PRO A 197 12.35 6.81 2.93
CA PRO A 197 12.50 5.81 3.98
C PRO A 197 13.15 6.42 5.21
N LYS A 198 12.79 5.95 6.40
CA LYS A 198 13.26 6.54 7.68
C LYS A 198 14.78 6.48 7.86
N ASN A 199 15.43 5.48 7.26
CA ASN A 199 16.88 5.27 7.34
C ASN A 199 17.63 5.79 6.12
N SER A 200 17.08 6.77 5.38
CA SER A 200 17.73 7.34 4.21
C SER A 200 18.88 8.28 4.55
N CYS A 201 19.96 8.20 3.77
CA CYS A 201 21.12 9.11 3.84
C CYS A 201 20.91 10.43 3.06
N GLY A 202 19.66 10.85 2.86
CA GLY A 202 19.31 12.08 2.13
C GLY A 202 19.32 11.96 0.60
N VAL A 203 19.53 10.77 0.03
CA VAL A 203 19.38 10.52 -1.40
C VAL A 203 17.91 10.18 -1.71
N PRO A 204 17.24 10.88 -2.65
CA PRO A 204 15.90 10.54 -3.07
C PRO A 204 15.83 9.10 -3.60
N GLN A 205 14.97 8.29 -3.01
CA GLN A 205 14.75 6.90 -3.43
C GLN A 205 13.35 6.69 -4.01
N HIS A 206 13.22 5.72 -4.89
CA HIS A 206 11.96 5.30 -5.50
C HIS A 206 11.90 3.77 -5.55
N ASN A 207 11.00 3.18 -4.78
CA ASN A 207 10.82 1.72 -4.73
C ASN A 207 9.38 1.25 -4.96
N LEU A 208 8.46 2.16 -5.32
CA LEU A 208 7.07 1.82 -5.68
C LEU A 208 6.94 0.62 -6.65
N PRO A 209 7.84 0.43 -7.65
CA PRO A 209 7.76 -0.74 -8.53
C PRO A 209 7.88 -2.09 -7.81
N CYS A 210 8.58 -2.16 -6.67
CA CYS A 210 8.65 -3.38 -5.86
C CYS A 210 7.30 -3.76 -5.23
N TYR A 211 6.37 -2.81 -5.12
CA TYR A 211 5.06 -3.01 -4.49
C TYR A 211 3.97 -3.40 -5.50
N TRP A 212 3.91 -2.74 -6.66
CA TRP A 212 2.91 -3.10 -7.68
C TRP A 212 3.34 -4.25 -8.61
N SER A 213 4.64 -4.58 -8.67
CA SER A 213 5.14 -5.58 -9.61
C SER A 213 4.63 -6.95 -9.19
N LEU A 214 4.38 -7.85 -10.14
CA LEU A 214 4.10 -9.25 -9.81
C LEU A 214 5.33 -10.15 -9.92
N ASP A 215 6.47 -9.61 -10.35
CA ASP A 215 7.71 -10.35 -10.53
C ASP A 215 8.31 -10.72 -9.16
N PRO A 216 8.41 -12.03 -8.82
CA PRO A 216 9.03 -12.51 -7.59
C PRO A 216 10.47 -12.00 -7.40
N SER A 217 11.20 -11.74 -8.47
CA SER A 217 12.56 -11.21 -8.40
C SER A 217 12.59 -9.74 -7.96
N LEU A 218 11.56 -8.95 -8.29
CA LEU A 218 11.38 -7.58 -7.80
C LEU A 218 10.71 -7.55 -6.42
N CYS A 219 10.05 -8.66 -6.03
CA CYS A 219 9.61 -8.92 -4.65
C CYS A 219 10.77 -9.18 -3.67
N CYS A 220 12.00 -9.39 -4.15
CA CYS A 220 13.14 -9.68 -3.29
C CYS A 220 13.36 -8.60 -2.22
N GLY A 221 13.02 -7.33 -2.52
CA GLY A 221 13.05 -6.23 -1.56
C GLY A 221 12.06 -6.41 -0.41
N THR A 222 10.87 -6.95 -0.67
CA THR A 222 9.88 -7.31 0.37
C THR A 222 10.21 -8.63 1.09
N GLN A 223 10.84 -9.60 0.42
CA GLN A 223 11.31 -10.84 1.05
C GLN A 223 12.52 -10.58 1.97
N ALA A 224 13.51 -9.81 1.54
CA ALA A 224 14.65 -9.42 2.37
C ALA A 224 14.22 -8.58 3.59
N LEU A 225 13.18 -7.76 3.44
CA LEU A 225 12.50 -7.07 4.55
C LEU A 225 11.92 -8.04 5.57
N GLN A 226 11.24 -9.07 5.07
CA GLN A 226 10.58 -10.09 5.87
C GLN A 226 11.60 -10.99 6.57
N GLU A 227 12.66 -11.41 5.90
CA GLU A 227 13.77 -12.18 6.46
C GLU A 227 14.51 -11.37 7.54
N THR A 228 14.73 -10.07 7.30
CA THR A 228 15.31 -9.15 8.30
C THR A 228 14.42 -9.02 9.53
N LEU A 229 13.10 -9.05 9.37
CA LEU A 229 12.17 -9.02 10.50
C LEU A 229 12.03 -10.37 11.22
N GLN A 230 11.96 -11.49 10.50
CA GLN A 230 11.92 -12.83 11.11
C GLN A 230 13.18 -13.11 11.93
N GLY A 231 14.34 -12.63 11.46
CA GLY A 231 15.59 -12.64 12.23
C GLY A 231 15.56 -11.74 13.47
N ARG A 232 14.84 -10.61 13.45
CA ARG A 232 14.65 -9.71 14.61
C ARG A 232 13.62 -10.24 15.61
N VAL A 233 12.57 -10.94 15.17
CA VAL A 233 11.55 -11.56 16.03
C VAL A 233 12.13 -12.74 16.82
N GLN A 234 13.04 -13.52 16.22
CA GLN A 234 13.80 -14.55 16.95
C GLN A 234 14.83 -13.95 17.94
N GLY A 235 15.19 -12.68 17.78
CA GLY A 235 16.22 -11.98 18.57
C GLY A 235 15.72 -10.97 19.62
N GLY A 236 14.43 -10.64 19.70
CA GLY A 236 13.96 -9.73 20.75
C GLY A 236 12.62 -9.07 20.52
N ALA A 237 11.55 -9.68 21.04
CA ALA A 237 10.25 -9.06 21.24
C ALA A 237 10.25 -8.06 22.41
N ASN A 238 11.19 -7.11 22.46
CA ASN A 238 11.23 -6.07 23.51
C ASN A 238 11.82 -4.70 23.11
N SER A 239 12.32 -4.49 21.89
CA SER A 239 13.11 -3.27 21.60
C SER A 239 12.39 -2.15 20.83
N MET A 240 11.23 -2.35 20.20
CA MET A 240 10.69 -1.34 19.27
C MET A 240 9.76 -0.29 19.92
N LEU A 241 9.41 -0.43 21.21
CA LEU A 241 8.49 0.48 21.91
C LEU A 241 9.16 1.61 22.73
N GLN A 242 10.48 1.79 22.68
CA GLN A 242 11.18 2.76 23.55
C GLN A 242 11.64 4.07 22.87
N HIS A 243 11.28 4.36 21.62
CA HIS A 243 11.77 5.57 20.93
C HIS A 243 10.74 6.65 20.62
N LEU A 244 9.58 6.61 21.27
CA LEU A 244 8.64 7.74 21.29
C LEU A 244 8.45 8.23 22.74
N GLY A 245 9.45 8.91 23.30
CA GLY A 245 9.31 9.54 24.61
C GLY A 245 10.59 10.06 25.27
N LYS A 246 10.87 11.35 25.03
CA LYS A 246 11.69 12.31 25.81
C LYS A 246 13.22 12.39 25.56
N PRO A 247 13.82 13.59 25.78
CA PRO A 247 15.18 13.92 25.34
C PRO A 247 16.23 13.83 26.47
N SER A 248 17.49 13.61 26.08
CA SER A 248 18.72 14.29 26.54
C SER A 248 19.96 13.38 26.62
N GLU A 249 21.05 13.93 26.08
CA GLU A 249 22.47 13.81 26.48
C GLU A 249 23.29 12.51 26.25
N GLY A 250 24.41 12.69 25.54
CA GLY A 250 25.72 12.30 26.07
C GLY A 250 26.45 11.09 25.47
N GLN A 251 27.31 11.38 24.50
CA GLN A 251 28.67 10.81 24.27
C GLN A 251 28.89 9.33 23.91
N SER A 252 29.55 9.16 22.75
CA SER A 252 30.90 8.59 22.55
C SER A 252 31.01 7.48 21.50
N GLU A 253 32.10 7.59 20.75
CA GLU A 253 32.50 6.89 19.53
C GLU A 253 32.77 5.39 19.73
N GLN A 254 32.59 4.58 18.67
CA GLN A 254 33.63 3.67 18.18
C GLN A 254 33.33 3.14 16.77
N LYS A 255 34.40 2.99 15.98
CA LYS A 255 34.48 2.66 14.55
C LYS A 255 34.63 1.15 14.29
N GLY A 256 33.84 0.65 13.32
CA GLY A 256 34.17 -0.36 12.28
C GLY A 256 34.35 -1.84 12.69
N PRO A 257 34.50 -2.79 11.74
CA PRO A 257 34.24 -2.75 10.29
C PRO A 257 33.25 -3.82 9.79
N PHE A 258 32.71 -3.59 8.60
CA PHE A 258 32.02 -4.56 7.74
C PHE A 258 33.09 -5.49 7.16
N ASP A 259 32.96 -6.81 7.34
CA ASP A 259 33.35 -7.86 6.37
C ASP A 259 33.13 -9.26 6.99
N ASP A 260 32.89 -10.24 6.11
CA ASP A 260 32.75 -11.69 6.33
C ASP A 260 31.45 -12.22 6.94
N PHE A 261 30.52 -12.67 6.07
CA PHE A 261 29.74 -13.88 6.34
C PHE A 261 29.55 -14.71 5.06
N ASN A 262 30.53 -15.58 4.80
CA ASN A 262 30.36 -16.76 3.96
C ASN A 262 30.96 -17.97 4.68
N CYS A 263 30.25 -18.56 5.65
CA CYS A 263 30.49 -19.95 6.04
C CYS A 263 29.38 -20.51 6.94
N GLN A 264 28.99 -21.75 6.67
CA GLN A 264 28.29 -22.70 7.53
C GLN A 264 26.76 -22.66 7.55
N ARG A 265 26.16 -23.14 6.44
CA ARG A 265 24.85 -23.80 6.47
C ARG A 265 25.08 -25.31 6.35
N LYS A 266 25.21 -26.00 7.48
CA LYS A 266 25.04 -27.45 7.59
C LYS A 266 24.27 -27.77 8.86
N GLN A 267 23.24 -28.58 8.68
CA GLN A 267 22.49 -29.37 9.67
C GLN A 267 21.45 -28.61 10.50
N ALA A 268 20.21 -28.65 10.02
CA ALA A 268 19.02 -28.85 10.85
C ALA A 268 17.83 -29.22 9.95
N GLU A 269 17.87 -30.41 9.37
CA GLU A 269 16.66 -31.15 9.03
C GLU A 269 16.53 -32.28 10.05
N GLN A 270 15.28 -32.59 10.41
CA GLN A 270 14.80 -33.59 11.38
C GLN A 270 14.47 -33.06 12.78
N SER A 271 13.24 -32.57 12.95
CA SER A 271 12.23 -33.18 13.84
C SER A 271 11.13 -32.17 14.17
N GLY A 272 9.89 -32.67 14.26
CA GLY A 272 8.79 -31.95 14.92
C GLY A 272 7.70 -31.44 13.99
N HIS A 273 6.52 -32.04 14.11
CA HIS A 273 5.26 -31.51 13.59
C HIS A 273 5.04 -30.07 14.07
N GLY A 274 5.08 -29.11 13.14
CA GLY A 274 4.70 -27.72 13.40
C GLY A 274 3.50 -27.37 12.54
N HIS A 275 2.38 -27.07 13.18
CA HIS A 275 1.28 -26.33 12.57
C HIS A 275 1.87 -25.00 12.09
N GLN A 276 2.25 -24.91 10.82
CA GLN A 276 2.69 -23.65 10.22
C GLN A 276 1.44 -22.80 10.03
N ASP A 277 1.26 -21.85 10.93
CA ASP A 277 0.13 -20.93 10.92
C ASP A 277 0.16 -20.17 9.58
N PHE A 278 -0.93 -20.25 8.81
CA PHE A 278 -1.11 -19.59 7.51
C PHE A 278 -0.88 -18.07 7.57
N ARG A 279 -0.84 -17.53 8.80
CA ARG A 279 -0.64 -16.14 9.17
C ARG A 279 0.75 -15.60 8.84
N GLU A 280 1.84 -16.37 8.95
CA GLU A 280 3.19 -15.80 8.88
C GLU A 280 3.94 -15.99 7.54
N SER A 281 3.54 -16.96 6.71
CA SER A 281 4.32 -17.38 5.54
C SER A 281 4.05 -16.60 4.24
N ARG A 282 3.06 -15.70 4.21
CA ARG A 282 2.61 -15.04 2.96
C ARG A 282 2.79 -13.53 2.89
N TYR A 283 3.43 -12.91 3.87
CA TYR A 283 3.77 -11.49 3.79
C TYR A 283 4.73 -11.23 2.64
N GLY A 284 4.52 -10.14 1.89
CA GLY A 284 5.34 -9.83 0.71
C GLY A 284 5.12 -10.76 -0.50
N LEU A 285 4.23 -11.75 -0.39
CA LEU A 285 3.85 -12.60 -1.53
C LEU A 285 2.71 -11.95 -2.32
N VAL A 286 2.78 -12.15 -3.63
CA VAL A 286 1.65 -11.91 -4.54
C VAL A 286 0.71 -13.10 -4.39
N VAL A 287 -0.56 -12.83 -4.08
CA VAL A 287 -1.59 -13.85 -3.90
C VAL A 287 -2.70 -13.71 -4.94
N SER A 288 -3.36 -14.83 -5.22
CA SER A 288 -4.52 -14.90 -6.11
C SER A 288 -5.74 -14.20 -5.50
N GLU A 289 -6.74 -13.91 -6.32
CA GLU A 289 -8.03 -13.38 -5.83
C GLU A 289 -8.68 -14.31 -4.79
N LEU A 290 -8.67 -15.62 -5.00
CA LEU A 290 -9.23 -16.58 -4.05
C LEU A 290 -8.51 -16.53 -2.69
N ASP A 291 -7.18 -16.43 -2.70
CA ASP A 291 -6.38 -16.32 -1.48
C ASP A 291 -6.59 -15.00 -0.76
N PHE A 292 -6.75 -13.91 -1.51
CA PHE A 292 -7.09 -12.61 -0.95
C PHE A 292 -8.48 -12.61 -0.33
N LEU A 293 -9.47 -13.24 -0.98
CA LEU A 293 -10.81 -13.39 -0.42
C LEU A 293 -10.80 -14.21 0.86
N ARG A 294 -10.06 -15.32 0.92
CA ARG A 294 -9.89 -16.08 2.18
C ARG A 294 -9.29 -15.22 3.29
N PHE A 295 -8.32 -14.37 2.94
CA PHE A 295 -7.69 -13.44 3.87
C PHE A 295 -8.66 -12.39 4.42
N VAL A 296 -9.43 -11.71 3.55
CA VAL A 296 -10.38 -10.65 3.95
C VAL A 296 -11.66 -11.23 4.57
N LEU A 297 -12.13 -12.39 4.12
CA LEU A 297 -13.33 -13.05 4.64
C LEU A 297 -13.06 -13.93 5.86
N ARG A 298 -11.78 -14.06 6.28
CA ARG A 298 -11.35 -14.88 7.43
C ARG A 298 -11.80 -16.34 7.35
N LEU A 299 -11.95 -16.87 6.14
CA LEU A 299 -12.34 -18.27 5.91
C LEU A 299 -11.14 -19.17 6.27
N HIS A 300 -11.28 -19.96 7.33
CA HIS A 300 -10.28 -20.98 7.70
C HIS A 300 -10.41 -22.19 6.76
N LEU A 301 -9.28 -22.79 6.37
CA LEU A 301 -9.22 -24.09 5.70
C LEU A 301 -9.26 -25.22 6.73
#